data_AF-A0A838CSH1-F1
#
_entry.id   AF-A0A838CSH1-F1
#
_cell.length_a   1.000
_cell.length_b   1.000
_cell.length_c   1.000
_cell.angle_alpha   90.00
_cell.angle_beta   90.00
_cell.angle_gamma   90.00
#
_symmetry.space_group_name_H-M   'P 1'
#
loop_
_entity.id
_entity.type
_entity.pdbx_description
1 polymer ?
#
loop_
_entity_poly.entity_id
_entity_poly.type
_entity_poly.pdbx_seq_one_letter_code
_entity_poly.pdbx_strand_id
1 'polypeptide(L)'
;MYIGSQEFLITLFLGIIGLIAFMEGVEELFRRSMNADKKKWFSYNHLNDSHEKWDWTIRIGSLVLYLLVYLLTGFSLFIVVLAPILIVVSTEGVRAYMEKKYASNPNNYKIPLVRIGLILFVSLLFIAYAYQTSMFS
;
A
#
# COMPACT_ATOMS: atom_id res chain seq x y z
N MET A 1 1.71 33.34 14.09
CA MET A 1 2.09 32.57 12.88
C MET A 1 2.10 31.04 13.08
N TYR A 2 1.74 30.51 14.27
CA TYR A 2 1.68 29.05 14.56
C TYR A 2 0.32 28.37 14.31
N ILE A 3 -0.75 29.15 14.17
CA ILE A 3 -2.13 28.62 14.02
C ILE A 3 -2.29 27.91 12.66
N GLY A 4 -1.75 28.49 11.57
CA GLY A 4 -1.81 27.90 10.23
C GLY A 4 -1.03 26.58 10.07
N SER A 5 0.05 26.37 10.83
CA SER A 5 0.79 25.10 10.78
C SER A 5 0.05 23.96 11.49
N GLN A 6 -0.69 24.24 12.57
CA GLN A 6 -1.45 23.21 13.26
C GLN A 6 -2.69 22.77 12.46
N GLU A 7 -3.42 23.71 11.87
CA GLU A 7 -4.55 23.40 11.00
C GLU A 7 -4.13 22.54 9.80
N PHE A 8 -3.01 22.89 9.16
CA PHE A 8 -2.45 22.09 8.06
C PHE A 8 -2.12 20.64 8.49
N LEU A 9 -1.47 20.46 9.64
CA LEU A 9 -1.13 19.12 10.15
C LEU A 9 -2.39 18.31 10.47
N ILE A 10 -3.42 18.93 11.05
CA ILE A 10 -4.71 18.27 11.33
C ILE A 10 -5.39 17.86 10.02
N THR A 11 -5.47 18.75 9.04
CA THR A 11 -6.06 18.44 7.74
C THR A 11 -5.32 17.31 7.04
N LEU A 12 -3.98 17.33 7.04
CA LEU A 12 -3.16 16.25 6.47
C LEU A 12 -3.42 14.92 7.17
N PHE A 13 -3.44 14.92 8.50
CA PHE A 13 -3.69 13.72 9.31
C PHE A 13 -5.07 13.14 9.03
N LEU A 14 -6.12 13.97 9.02
CA LEU A 14 -7.48 13.55 8.69
C LEU A 14 -7.58 13.04 7.25
N GLY A 15 -6.87 13.66 6.31
CA GLY A 15 -6.80 13.21 4.92
C GLY A 15 -6.19 11.80 4.79
N ILE A 16 -5.09 11.54 5.50
CA ILE A 16 -4.45 10.21 5.54
C ILE A 16 -5.38 9.17 6.15
N ILE A 17 -6.03 9.47 7.28
CA ILE A 17 -7.00 8.57 7.90
C ILE A 17 -8.17 8.30 6.96
N GLY A 18 -8.70 9.34 6.31
CA GLY A 18 -9.79 9.23 5.35
C GLY A 18 -9.42 8.32 4.17
N LEU A 19 -8.20 8.47 3.63
CA LEU A 19 -7.71 7.63 2.56
C LEU A 19 -7.56 6.17 3.00
N ILE A 20 -6.99 5.92 4.18
CA ILE A 20 -6.85 4.55 4.72
C ILE A 20 -8.25 3.92 4.92
N ALA A 21 -9.18 4.66 5.53
CA ALA A 21 -10.54 4.19 5.76
C ALA A 21 -11.28 3.90 4.44
N PHE A 22 -11.09 4.75 3.43
CA PHE A 22 -11.62 4.52 2.08
C PHE A 22 -11.07 3.23 1.47
N MET A 23 -9.74 3.05 1.48
CA MET A 23 -9.09 1.86 0.92
C MET A 23 -9.57 0.56 1.59
N GLU A 24 -9.63 0.55 2.92
CA GLU A 24 -10.13 -0.60 3.70
C GLU A 24 -11.63 -0.84 3.45
N GLY A 25 -12.42 0.22 3.30
CA GLY A 25 -13.84 0.13 2.96
C GLY A 25 -14.07 -0.50 1.58
N VAL A 26 -13.33 -0.07 0.56
CA VAL A 26 -13.43 -0.66 -0.78
C VAL A 26 -13.01 -2.13 -0.75
N GLU A 27 -11.92 -2.47 -0.06
CA GLU A 27 -11.48 -3.87 0.07
C GLU A 27 -12.56 -4.75 0.70
N GLU A 28 -13.22 -4.28 1.77
CA GLU A 28 -14.29 -5.01 2.44
C GLU A 28 -15.54 -5.19 1.54
N LEU A 29 -15.88 -4.19 0.72
CA LEU A 29 -16.95 -4.32 -0.27
C LEU A 29 -16.65 -5.43 -1.28
N PHE A 30 -15.42 -5.46 -1.81
CA PHE A 30 -14.95 -6.51 -2.71
C PHE A 30 -14.89 -7.88 -2.04
N ARG A 31 -14.49 -7.93 -0.77
CA ARG A 31 -14.47 -9.17 0.04
C ARG A 31 -15.84 -9.80 0.14
N ARG A 32 -16.87 -8.99 0.43
CA ARG A 32 -18.26 -9.43 0.48
C ARG A 32 -18.79 -9.86 -0.89
N SER A 33 -18.48 -9.08 -1.93
CA SER A 33 -18.93 -9.37 -3.30
C SER A 33 -18.34 -10.68 -3.86
N MET A 34 -17.09 -11.00 -3.51
CA MET A 34 -16.38 -12.17 -4.03
C MET A 34 -16.47 -13.41 -3.13
N ASN A 35 -17.25 -13.37 -2.05
CA ASN A 35 -17.31 -14.45 -1.05
C ASN A 35 -15.91 -14.85 -0.54
N ALA A 36 -15.03 -13.86 -0.36
CA ALA A 36 -13.72 -14.08 0.26
C ALA A 36 -13.86 -14.11 1.78
N ASP A 37 -12.93 -14.79 2.45
CA ASP A 37 -12.96 -14.94 3.90
C ASP A 37 -12.89 -13.57 4.59
N LYS A 38 -13.54 -13.44 5.75
CA LYS A 38 -13.49 -12.21 6.55
C LYS A 38 -12.04 -11.88 6.92
N LYS A 39 -11.69 -10.59 6.90
CA LYS A 39 -10.36 -10.13 7.34
C LYS A 39 -10.19 -10.50 8.82
N LYS A 40 -9.22 -11.34 9.13
CA LYS A 40 -8.81 -11.56 10.53
C LYS A 40 -7.89 -10.40 10.91
N TRP A 41 -8.36 -9.56 11.83
CA TRP A 41 -7.65 -8.36 12.28
C TRP A 41 -6.52 -8.67 13.27
N PHE A 42 -6.52 -9.87 13.88
CA PHE A 42 -5.65 -10.20 15.02
C PHE A 42 -4.95 -11.57 14.93
N SER A 43 -5.07 -12.33 13.83
CA SER A 43 -4.25 -13.54 13.63
C SER A 43 -3.05 -13.19 12.75
N TYR A 44 -1.86 -13.71 13.10
CA TYR A 44 -0.71 -13.77 12.19
C TYR A 44 -1.21 -14.31 10.84
N ASN A 45 -1.29 -13.44 9.82
CA ASN A 45 -1.95 -13.71 8.53
C ASN A 45 -1.02 -14.42 7.53
N HIS A 46 0.05 -15.03 8.02
CA HIS A 46 0.92 -15.86 7.22
C HIS A 46 0.30 -17.24 7.09
N LEU A 47 -0.04 -17.64 5.86
CA LEU A 47 -0.58 -18.98 5.56
C LEU A 47 0.42 -20.08 5.91
N ASN A 48 1.72 -19.73 5.91
CA ASN A 48 2.84 -20.58 6.29
C ASN A 48 4.07 -19.72 6.61
N ASP A 49 5.10 -20.34 7.20
CA ASP A 49 6.39 -19.68 7.51
C ASP A 49 7.10 -19.12 6.27
N SER A 50 6.79 -19.65 5.08
CA SER A 50 7.35 -19.14 3.82
C SER A 50 6.78 -17.75 3.49
N HIS A 51 5.49 -17.52 3.72
CA HIS A 51 4.85 -16.22 3.51
C HIS A 51 5.47 -15.17 4.43
N GLU A 52 5.69 -15.54 5.70
CA GLU A 52 6.34 -14.67 6.67
C GLU A 52 7.78 -14.31 6.25
N LYS A 53 8.57 -15.30 5.82
CA LYS A 53 9.95 -15.08 5.36
C LYS A 53 10.02 -14.15 4.16
N TRP A 54 9.14 -14.33 3.17
CA TRP A 54 9.09 -13.46 2.00
C TRP A 54 8.69 -12.03 2.35
N ASP A 55 7.67 -11.86 3.20
CA ASP A 55 7.25 -10.53 3.66
C ASP A 55 8.37 -9.80 4.40
N TRP A 56 9.03 -10.48 5.34
CA TRP A 56 10.16 -9.90 6.07
C TRP A 56 11.35 -9.59 5.16
N THR A 57 11.66 -10.47 4.21
CA THR A 57 12.76 -10.27 3.25
C THR A 57 12.48 -9.06 2.36
N ILE A 58 11.27 -8.92 1.84
CA ILE A 58 10.88 -7.77 1.01
C ILE A 58 10.95 -6.49 1.85
N ARG A 59 10.43 -6.49 3.08
CA ARG A 59 10.44 -5.30 3.95
C ARG A 59 11.84 -4.84 4.32
N ILE A 60 12.69 -5.75 4.82
CA ILE A 60 14.06 -5.39 5.22
C ILE A 60 14.89 -5.06 3.97
N GLY A 61 14.82 -5.88 2.93
CA GLY A 61 15.58 -5.66 1.70
C GLY A 61 15.23 -4.34 1.03
N SER A 62 13.94 -3.99 0.97
CA SER A 62 13.50 -2.71 0.43
C SER A 62 13.88 -1.52 1.30
N LEU A 63 13.84 -1.64 2.63
CA LEU A 63 14.31 -0.58 3.53
C LEU A 63 15.81 -0.29 3.33
N VAL A 64 16.63 -1.33 3.23
CA VAL A 64 18.08 -1.19 2.97
C VAL A 64 18.31 -0.54 1.61
N LEU A 65 17.62 -1.00 0.56
CA LEU A 65 17.73 -0.41 -0.78
C LEU A 65 17.30 1.06 -0.78
N TYR A 66 16.22 1.39 -0.08
CA TYR A 66 15.71 2.75 0.04
C TYR A 66 16.72 3.68 0.71
N LEU A 67 17.32 3.23 1.81
CA LEU A 67 18.39 3.95 2.51
C LEU A 67 19.59 4.20 1.59
N LEU A 68 20.02 3.18 0.84
CA LEU A 68 21.14 3.32 -0.10
C LEU A 68 20.83 4.35 -1.21
N VAL A 69 19.65 4.27 -1.83
CA VAL A 69 19.25 5.23 -2.88
C VAL A 69 19.15 6.63 -2.29
N TYR A 70 18.58 6.79 -1.09
CA TYR A 70 18.53 8.07 -0.39
C TYR A 70 19.91 8.67 -0.15
N LEU A 71 20.87 7.88 0.33
CA LEU A 71 22.24 8.35 0.57
C LEU A 71 22.95 8.77 -0.73
N LEU A 72 22.64 8.13 -1.86
CA LEU A 72 23.25 8.41 -3.15
C LEU A 72 22.61 9.60 -3.89
N THR A 73 21.28 9.76 -3.80
CA THR A 73 20.53 10.72 -4.63
C THR A 73 19.83 11.82 -3.85
N GLY A 74 19.80 11.75 -2.51
CA GLY A 74 18.93 12.59 -1.69
C GLY A 74 17.44 12.30 -1.95
N PHE A 75 16.56 13.20 -1.52
CA PHE A 75 15.11 13.08 -1.78
C PHE A 75 14.81 13.24 -3.27
N SER A 76 14.39 12.15 -3.91
CA SER A 76 13.96 12.12 -5.30
C SER A 76 12.54 11.59 -5.45
N LEU A 77 11.90 11.87 -6.59
CA LEU A 77 10.55 11.39 -6.90
C LEU A 77 10.47 9.85 -6.88
N PHE A 78 11.58 9.18 -7.23
CA PHE A 78 11.72 7.74 -7.09
C PHE A 78 11.52 7.27 -5.65
N ILE A 79 12.16 7.96 -4.70
CA ILE A 79 12.10 7.65 -3.27
C ILE A 79 10.71 7.96 -2.71
N VAL A 80 10.15 9.13 -3.04
CA VAL A 80 8.89 9.57 -2.40
C VAL A 80 7.66 8.86 -2.96
N VAL A 81 7.69 8.45 -4.24
CA VAL A 81 6.49 7.93 -4.93
C VAL A 81 6.69 6.49 -5.40
N LEU A 82 7.73 6.22 -6.18
CA LEU A 82 7.87 4.91 -6.84
C LEU A 82 8.25 3.78 -5.87
N ALA A 83 9.17 4.03 -4.94
CA ALA A 83 9.63 3.00 -4.02
C ALA A 83 8.52 2.46 -3.09
N PRO A 84 7.69 3.30 -2.43
CA PRO A 84 6.55 2.81 -1.66
C PRO A 84 5.58 1.96 -2.48
N ILE A 85 5.29 2.36 -3.72
CA ILE A 85 4.41 1.60 -4.62
C ILE A 85 5.01 0.22 -4.91
N LEU A 86 6.29 0.15 -5.28
CA LEU A 86 6.97 -1.12 -5.59
C LEU A 86 6.99 -2.06 -4.38
N ILE A 87 7.22 -1.53 -3.18
CA ILE A 87 7.19 -2.31 -1.95
C ILE A 87 5.81 -2.92 -1.74
N VAL A 88 4.75 -2.10 -1.76
CA VAL A 88 3.40 -2.60 -1.47
C VAL A 88 2.92 -3.57 -2.56
N VAL A 89 3.19 -3.28 -3.83
CA VAL A 89 2.87 -4.19 -4.95
C VAL A 89 3.60 -5.52 -4.78
N SER A 90 4.86 -5.51 -4.36
CA SER A 90 5.62 -6.74 -4.13
C SER A 90 5.06 -7.55 -2.97
N THR A 91 4.76 -6.92 -1.83
CA THR A 91 4.21 -7.62 -0.65
C THR A 91 2.81 -8.17 -0.93
N GLU A 92 1.93 -7.37 -1.53
CA GLU A 92 0.57 -7.83 -1.85
C GLU A 92 0.57 -8.85 -3.01
N GLY A 93 1.58 -8.79 -3.90
CA GLY A 93 1.79 -9.78 -4.96
C GLY A 93 2.21 -11.14 -4.40
N VAL A 94 3.15 -11.16 -3.46
CA VAL A 94 3.49 -12.39 -2.71
C VAL A 94 2.26 -12.92 -1.99
N ARG A 95 1.50 -12.05 -1.32
CA ARG A 95 0.28 -12.46 -0.64
C ARG A 95 -0.76 -13.06 -1.60
N ALA A 96 -1.00 -12.44 -2.75
CA ALA A 96 -1.88 -12.98 -3.79
C ALA A 96 -1.43 -14.36 -4.24
N TYR A 97 -0.12 -14.53 -4.50
CA TYR A 97 0.45 -15.82 -4.89
C TYR A 97 0.23 -16.88 -3.80
N MET A 98 0.50 -16.53 -2.54
CA MET A 98 0.36 -17.45 -1.40
C MET A 98 -1.11 -17.82 -1.17
N GLU A 99 -2.01 -16.84 -1.19
CA GLU A 99 -3.45 -17.09 -1.05
C GLU A 99 -3.98 -17.96 -2.20
N LYS A 100 -3.51 -17.74 -3.44
CA LYS A 100 -3.92 -18.57 -4.58
C LYS A 100 -3.44 -20.02 -4.45
N LYS A 101 -2.24 -20.23 -3.89
CA LYS A 101 -1.60 -21.54 -3.82
C LYS A 101 -1.96 -22.34 -2.57
N TYR A 102 -2.17 -21.66 -1.44
CA TYR A 102 -2.26 -22.29 -0.12
C TYR A 102 -3.57 -22.00 0.63
N ALA A 103 -4.39 -21.02 0.22
CA ALA A 103 -5.64 -20.77 0.94
C ALA A 103 -6.69 -21.83 0.63
N SER A 104 -7.52 -22.15 1.63
CA SER A 104 -8.69 -23.01 1.47
C SER A 104 -9.75 -22.38 0.57
N ASN A 105 -9.95 -21.06 0.68
CA ASN A 105 -10.88 -20.32 -0.16
C ASN A 105 -10.17 -19.75 -1.40
N PRO A 106 -10.48 -20.24 -2.61
CA PRO A 106 -9.82 -19.80 -3.84
C PRO A 106 -10.19 -18.38 -4.26
N ASN A 107 -11.13 -17.70 -3.58
CA ASN A 107 -11.44 -16.30 -3.86
C ASN A 107 -10.55 -15.32 -3.09
N ASN A 108 -9.81 -15.77 -2.07
CA ASN A 108 -9.03 -14.89 -1.21
C ASN A 108 -7.97 -14.10 -1.99
N TYR A 109 -7.25 -14.75 -2.91
CA TYR A 109 -6.19 -14.11 -3.70
C TYR A 109 -6.64 -12.88 -4.50
N LYS A 110 -7.95 -12.76 -4.78
CA LYS A 110 -8.51 -11.60 -5.48
C LYS A 110 -8.42 -10.33 -4.64
N ILE A 111 -8.38 -10.46 -3.30
CA ILE A 111 -8.37 -9.32 -2.39
C ILE A 111 -7.03 -8.56 -2.43
N PRO A 112 -5.86 -9.21 -2.29
CA PRO A 112 -4.59 -8.53 -2.52
C PRO A 112 -4.46 -7.92 -3.92
N LEU A 113 -5.05 -8.57 -4.96
CA LEU A 113 -5.08 -8.00 -6.31
C LEU A 113 -5.93 -6.72 -6.42
N VAL A 114 -7.09 -6.68 -5.77
CA VAL A 114 -7.91 -5.46 -5.66
C VAL A 114 -7.13 -4.36 -4.95
N ARG A 115 -6.43 -4.69 -3.86
CA ARG A 115 -5.59 -3.74 -3.12
C ARG A 115 -4.46 -3.18 -3.99
N ILE A 116 -3.77 -4.01 -4.77
CA ILE A 116 -2.78 -3.56 -5.77
C ILE A 116 -3.42 -2.58 -6.76
N GLY A 117 -4.58 -2.96 -7.34
CA GLY A 117 -5.29 -2.11 -8.29
C GLY A 117 -5.67 -0.75 -7.71
N LEU A 118 -6.15 -0.71 -6.46
CA LEU A 118 -6.49 0.53 -5.77
C LEU A 118 -5.27 1.41 -5.51
N ILE A 119 -4.15 0.83 -5.07
CA ILE A 119 -2.92 1.58 -4.81
C ILE A 119 -2.38 2.19 -6.09
N LEU A 120 -2.36 1.42 -7.19
CA LEU A 120 -1.94 1.93 -8.49
C LEU A 120 -2.86 3.05 -8.97
N PHE A 121 -4.18 2.89 -8.82
CA PHE A 121 -5.16 3.90 -9.19
C PHE A 121 -4.98 5.21 -8.40
N VAL A 122 -4.89 5.14 -7.07
CA VAL A 122 -4.66 6.32 -6.22
C VAL A 122 -3.32 6.98 -6.53
N SER A 123 -2.28 6.18 -6.78
CA SER A 123 -0.96 6.69 -7.13
C SER A 123 -0.96 7.43 -8.47
N LEU A 124 -1.70 6.92 -9.47
CA LEU A 124 -1.88 7.60 -10.75
C LEU A 124 -2.63 8.92 -10.60
N LEU A 125 -3.70 8.95 -9.79
CA LEU A 125 -4.42 10.20 -9.50
C LEU A 125 -3.50 11.23 -8.83
N PHE A 126 -2.68 10.80 -7.88
CA PHE A 126 -1.71 11.67 -7.20
C PHE A 126 -0.68 12.24 -8.19
N ILE A 127 -0.09 11.39 -9.04
CA ILE A 127 0.88 11.82 -10.05
C ILE A 127 0.21 12.80 -11.05
N ALA A 128 -1.01 12.51 -11.51
CA ALA A 128 -1.74 13.38 -12.41
C ALA A 128 -2.02 14.76 -11.78
N TYR A 129 -2.44 14.78 -10.52
CA TYR A 129 -2.65 16.02 -9.76
C TYR A 129 -1.35 16.81 -9.60
N ALA A 130 -0.25 16.15 -9.19
CA ALA A 130 1.06 16.78 -9.05
C ALA A 130 1.60 17.34 -10.37
N TYR A 131 1.37 16.63 -11.47
CA TYR A 131 1.73 17.12 -12.81
C TYR A 131 0.91 18.36 -13.18
N GLN A 132 -0.39 18.35 -12.92
CA GLN A 132 -1.26 19.49 -13.18
C GLN A 132 -0.80 20.73 -12.40
N THR A 133 -0.53 20.62 -11.10
CA THR A 133 -0.09 21.76 -10.29
C THR A 133 1.26 22.31 -10.75
N SER A 134 2.19 21.45 -11.17
CA SER A 134 3.49 21.88 -11.71
C SER A 134 3.42 22.65 -13.04
N MET A 135 2.35 22.44 -13.83
CA MET A 135 2.14 23.15 -15.10
C MET A 135 1.48 24.53 -14.92
N PHE A 136 0.85 24.79 -13.78
CA PHE A 136 0.13 26.04 -13.48
C PHE A 136 0.82 26.90 -12.41
N SER A 137 2.03 26.52 -11.97
CA SER A 137 2.91 27.26 -11.06
C SER A 137 4.11 27.83 -11.80
#